data_AF-A0A924LXQ9-F1
#
_entry.id   AF-A0A924LXQ9-F1
#
_cell.length_a   1.000
_cell.length_b   1.000
_cell.length_c   1.000
_cell.angle_alpha   90.00
_cell.angle_beta   90.00
_cell.angle_gamma   90.00
#
_symmetry.space_group_name_H-M   'P 1'
#
loop_
_entity.id
_entity.type
_entity.pdbx_description
1 polymer ?
#
loop_
_entity_poly.entity_id
_entity_poly.type
_entity_poly.pdbx_seq_one_letter_code
_entity_poly.pdbx_strand_id
1 'polypeptide(L)'
;WLRGNGAAAINNLMEDPATAEISRSQLWQWVHTGAQLADGRTVTADLVRSELYDVLAELQQSMVSEAFVDTKLAQAGEIFARVALEYPFIEFLTLPAYDLID
;
A
#
# COMPACT_ATOMS: atom_id res chain seq x y z
N TRP A 1 1.70 5.44 -9.77
CA TRP A 1 3.05 5.04 -10.18
C TRP A 1 3.06 3.93 -11.24
N LEU A 2 2.48 2.74 -10.99
CA LEU A 2 2.43 1.61 -11.96
C LEU A 2 1.75 1.89 -13.32
N ARG A 3 1.07 3.02 -13.46
CA ARG A 3 0.47 3.52 -14.71
C ARG A 3 1.33 4.60 -15.40
N GLY A 4 2.61 4.69 -15.06
CA GLY A 4 3.53 5.71 -15.58
C GLY A 4 3.38 7.11 -14.98
N ASN A 5 2.45 7.32 -14.04
CA ASN A 5 2.30 8.60 -13.34
C ASN A 5 2.88 8.53 -11.91
N GLY A 6 3.96 9.29 -11.68
CA GLY A 6 4.65 9.42 -10.41
C GLY A 6 4.09 10.50 -9.46
N ALA A 7 3.13 11.31 -9.91
CA ALA A 7 2.48 12.34 -9.10
C ALA A 7 0.96 12.07 -9.06
N ALA A 8 0.42 11.71 -7.89
CA ALA A 8 -0.98 11.32 -7.72
C ALA A 8 -1.73 12.31 -6.83
N ALA A 9 -2.86 12.84 -7.30
CA ALA A 9 -3.73 13.68 -6.49
C ALA A 9 -4.59 12.79 -5.59
N ILE A 10 -4.33 12.78 -4.28
CA ILE A 10 -5.04 11.98 -3.29
C ILE A 10 -5.52 12.93 -2.20
N ASN A 11 -6.83 12.94 -1.90
CA ASN A 11 -7.42 13.83 -0.89
C ASN A 11 -7.06 15.32 -1.07
N ASN A 12 -7.00 15.79 -2.33
CA ASN A 12 -6.57 17.14 -2.73
C ASN A 12 -5.10 17.48 -2.42
N LEU A 13 -4.28 16.50 -2.05
CA LEU A 13 -2.84 16.64 -1.89
C LEU A 13 -2.10 16.03 -3.08
N MET A 14 -0.94 16.59 -3.39
CA MET A 14 -0.08 16.08 -4.44
C MET A 14 0.93 15.11 -3.86
N GLU A 15 0.67 13.82 -4.04
CA GLU A 15 1.51 12.76 -3.50
C GLU A 15 2.54 12.29 -4.52
N ASP A 16 3.73 11.96 -4.02
CA ASP A 16 4.83 11.38 -4.76
C ASP A 16 5.25 10.03 -4.13
N PRO A 17 6.29 9.33 -4.64
CA PRO A 17 6.72 8.07 -4.05
C PRO A 17 7.16 8.17 -2.58
N ALA A 18 7.64 9.34 -2.11
CA ALA A 18 8.11 9.49 -0.74
C ALA A 18 6.96 9.38 0.27
N THR A 19 5.75 9.83 -0.09
CA THR A 19 4.54 9.60 0.75
C THR A 19 4.28 8.10 0.90
N ALA A 20 4.35 7.34 -0.19
CA ALA A 20 4.17 5.89 -0.13
C ALA A 20 5.28 5.21 0.70
N GLU A 21 6.53 5.70 0.59
CA GLU A 21 7.67 5.21 1.37
C GLU A 21 7.47 5.39 2.88
N ILE A 22 7.06 6.57 3.34
CA ILE A 22 6.84 6.78 4.78
C ILE A 22 5.65 5.97 5.30
N SER A 23 4.57 5.84 4.51
CA SER A 23 3.41 5.03 4.89
C SER A 23 3.75 3.56 5.09
N ARG A 24 4.46 2.93 4.13
CA ARG A 24 4.84 1.51 4.30
C ARG A 24 5.87 1.30 5.41
N SER A 25 6.76 2.27 5.62
CA SER A 25 7.84 2.17 6.61
C SER A 25 7.29 2.22 8.03
N GLN A 26 6.26 3.05 8.25
CA GLN A 26 5.54 3.12 9.51
C GLN A 26 4.82 1.81 9.82
N LEU A 27 4.10 1.23 8.85
CA LEU A 27 3.42 -0.06 9.03
C LEU A 27 4.43 -1.18 9.33
N TRP A 28 5.53 -1.24 8.58
CA TRP A 28 6.61 -2.18 8.84
C TRP A 28 7.14 -2.04 10.27
N GLN A 29 7.46 -0.82 10.70
CA GLN A 29 7.96 -0.56 12.05
C GLN A 29 6.95 -0.97 13.12
N TRP A 30 5.67 -0.66 12.94
CA TRP A 30 4.63 -1.00 13.91
C TRP A 30 4.46 -2.52 14.06
N VAL A 31 4.48 -3.26 12.95
CA VAL A 31 4.44 -4.73 12.99
C VAL A 31 5.68 -5.29 13.68
N HIS A 32 6.87 -4.77 13.37
CA HIS A 32 8.14 -5.29 13.92
C HIS A 32 8.36 -4.94 15.40
N THR A 33 7.79 -3.84 15.87
CA THR A 33 7.91 -3.40 17.27
C THR A 33 6.70 -3.77 18.13
N GLY A 34 5.64 -4.32 17.53
CA GLY A 34 4.40 -4.64 18.23
C GLY A 34 3.69 -3.40 18.76
N ALA A 35 3.61 -2.34 17.95
CA ALA A 35 2.98 -1.08 18.33
C ALA A 35 1.50 -1.31 18.73
N GLN A 36 1.03 -0.52 19.69
CA GLN A 36 -0.37 -0.55 20.13
C GLN A 36 -1.13 0.63 19.55
N LEU A 37 -2.31 0.36 18.99
CA LEU A 37 -3.28 1.36 18.57
C LEU A 37 -3.97 1.98 19.79
N ALA A 38 -4.65 3.12 19.58
CA ALA A 38 -5.36 3.82 20.65
C ALA A 38 -6.51 3.00 21.28
N ASP A 39 -7.04 2.02 20.54
CA ASP A 39 -8.07 1.09 21.00
C ASP A 39 -7.51 -0.16 21.69
N GLY A 40 -6.18 -0.24 21.86
CA GLY A 40 -5.49 -1.35 22.54
C GLY A 40 -5.13 -2.53 21.63
N ARG A 41 -5.50 -2.53 20.35
CA ARG A 41 -5.07 -3.57 19.40
C ARG A 41 -3.56 -3.47 19.15
N THR A 42 -2.87 -4.60 19.13
CA THR A 42 -1.48 -4.68 18.64
C THR A 42 -1.48 -4.73 17.12
N VAL A 43 -0.60 -3.95 16.49
CA VAL A 43 -0.41 -3.99 15.04
C VAL A 43 0.32 -5.27 14.66
N THR A 44 -0.38 -6.16 13.94
CA THR A 44 0.16 -7.41 13.40
C THR A 44 0.14 -7.41 11.88
N ALA A 45 0.92 -8.29 11.25
CA ALA A 45 0.90 -8.45 9.80
C ALA A 45 -0.51 -8.82 9.28
N ASP A 46 -1.25 -9.62 10.03
CA ASP A 46 -2.61 -10.02 9.65
C ASP A 46 -3.60 -8.86 9.76
N LEU A 47 -3.45 -8.01 10.79
CA LEU A 47 -4.25 -6.79 10.90
C LEU A 47 -4.01 -5.88 9.69
N VAL A 48 -2.74 -5.57 9.38
CA VAL A 48 -2.39 -4.72 8.24
C VAL A 48 -2.90 -5.31 6.92
N ARG A 49 -2.79 -6.63 6.72
CA ARG A 49 -3.28 -7.30 5.52
C ARG A 49 -4.80 -7.24 5.39
N SER A 50 -5.53 -7.41 6.50
CA SER A 50 -6.99 -7.26 6.50
C SER A 50 -7.41 -5.85 6.09
N GLU A 51 -6.86 -4.84 6.76
CA GLU A 51 -7.18 -3.43 6.49
C GLU A 51 -6.81 -3.04 5.05
N LEU A 52 -5.70 -3.55 4.52
CA LEU A 52 -5.33 -3.35 3.11
C LEU A 52 -6.39 -3.92 2.15
N TYR A 53 -6.90 -5.13 2.40
CA TYR A 53 -7.91 -5.72 1.53
C TYR A 53 -9.25 -5.00 1.61
N ASP A 54 -9.63 -4.51 2.80
CA ASP A 54 -10.84 -3.69 2.97
C ASP A 54 -10.71 -2.39 2.15
N VAL A 55 -9.58 -1.69 2.26
CA VAL A 55 -9.30 -0.47 1.46
C VAL A 55 -9.29 -0.76 -0.04
N LEU A 56 -8.68 -1.86 -0.48
CA LEU A 56 -8.68 -2.23 -1.91
C LEU A 56 -10.10 -2.50 -2.43
N ALA A 57 -10.94 -3.17 -1.63
CA ALA A 57 -12.33 -3.43 -1.99
C ALA A 57 -13.15 -2.14 -2.09
N GLU A 58 -12.96 -1.20 -1.17
CA GLU A 58 -13.59 0.12 -1.21
C GLU A 58 -13.14 0.94 -2.44
N LEU A 59 -11.83 0.98 -2.70
CA LEU A 59 -11.28 1.65 -3.87
C LEU A 59 -11.84 1.06 -5.16
N GLN A 60 -11.87 -0.27 -5.26
CA GLN A 60 -12.42 -0.96 -6.41
C GLN A 60 -13.88 -0.59 -6.63
N GLN A 61 -14.71 -0.54 -5.58
CA GLN A 61 -16.11 -0.12 -5.67
C GLN A 61 -16.26 1.34 -6.11
N SER A 62 -15.42 2.25 -5.60
CA SER A 62 -15.46 3.67 -5.94
C SER A 62 -15.02 3.98 -7.39
N MET A 63 -14.21 3.10 -7.99
CA MET A 63 -13.68 3.25 -9.34
C MET A 63 -14.61 2.70 -10.44
N VAL A 64 -15.72 2.05 -10.09
CA VAL A 64 -16.58 1.37 -11.07
C VAL A 64 -17.43 2.38 -11.85
N SER A 65 -16.99 2.72 -13.05
CA SER A 65 -17.87 2.74 -14.22
C SER A 65 -17.71 1.39 -14.93
N GLU A 66 -18.70 0.51 -14.77
CA GLU A 66 -18.90 -0.77 -15.48
C GLU A 66 -17.66 -1.67 -15.74
N ALA A 67 -17.53 -2.72 -14.91
CA ALA A 67 -16.96 -4.04 -15.26
C ALA A 67 -15.46 -4.18 -15.59
N PHE A 68 -14.58 -3.24 -15.21
CA PHE A 68 -13.13 -3.47 -15.31
C PHE A 68 -12.51 -3.83 -13.95
N VAL A 69 -11.94 -5.03 -13.83
CA VAL A 69 -11.02 -5.36 -12.74
C VAL A 69 -9.72 -4.61 -13.01
N ASP A 70 -9.43 -3.63 -12.17
CA ASP A 70 -8.20 -2.85 -12.29
C ASP A 70 -6.98 -3.69 -11.87
N THR A 71 -6.37 -4.36 -12.84
CA THR A 71 -5.18 -5.19 -12.64
C THR A 71 -4.02 -4.41 -12.01
N LYS A 72 -3.91 -3.10 -12.27
CA LYS A 72 -2.87 -2.26 -11.66
C LYS A 72 -3.17 -1.96 -10.18
N LEU A 73 -4.44 -1.85 -9.78
CA LEU A 73 -4.81 -1.71 -8.36
C LEU A 73 -4.49 -2.98 -7.58
N ALA A 74 -4.80 -4.15 -8.14
CA ALA A 74 -4.47 -5.45 -7.54
C ALA A 74 -2.94 -5.60 -7.37
N GLN A 75 -2.16 -5.32 -8.43
CA GLN A 75 -0.69 -5.34 -8.38
C GLN A 75 -0.13 -4.34 -7.34
N ALA A 76 -0.72 -3.15 -7.24
CA ALA A 76 -0.32 -2.17 -6.23
C ALA A 76 -0.55 -2.70 -4.81
N GLY A 77 -1.67 -3.39 -4.56
CA GLY A 77 -1.96 -4.05 -3.29
C GLY A 77 -0.92 -5.12 -2.94
N GLU A 78 -0.57 -5.98 -3.89
CA GLU A 78 0.45 -7.02 -3.71
C GLU A 78 1.83 -6.44 -3.38
N ILE A 79 2.27 -5.43 -4.15
CA ILE A 79 3.54 -4.75 -3.88
C ILE A 79 3.49 -4.10 -2.50
N PHE A 80 2.41 -3.38 -2.16
CA PHE A 80 2.31 -2.67 -0.89
C PHE A 80 2.39 -3.64 0.29
N ALA A 81 1.65 -4.76 0.25
CA ALA A 81 1.72 -5.80 1.26
C ALA A 81 3.14 -6.33 1.41
N ARG A 82 3.82 -6.59 0.29
CA ARG A 82 5.20 -7.07 0.27
C ARG A 82 6.15 -6.10 0.98
N VAL A 83 6.17 -4.84 0.55
CA VAL A 83 7.14 -3.83 1.05
C VAL A 83 6.84 -3.32 2.45
N ALA A 84 5.60 -3.50 2.94
CA ALA A 84 5.19 -3.14 4.29
C ALA A 84 5.37 -4.28 5.31
N LEU A 85 5.37 -5.56 4.87
CA LEU A 85 5.29 -6.70 5.79
C LEU A 85 6.46 -7.68 5.73
N GLU A 86 7.25 -7.70 4.65
CA GLU A 86 8.38 -8.63 4.53
C GLU A 86 9.56 -8.30 5.45
N TYR A 87 10.32 -9.34 5.80
CA TYR A 87 11.61 -9.25 6.48
C TYR A 87 12.70 -9.91 5.61
N PRO A 88 13.85 -9.25 5.37
CA PRO A 88 14.25 -7.94 5.88
C PRO A 88 13.48 -6.76 5.24
N PHE A 89 13.61 -5.57 5.83
CA PHE A 89 13.02 -4.34 5.28
C PHE A 89 13.52 -4.09 3.85
N ILE A 90 12.59 -3.96 2.90
CA ILE A 90 12.92 -3.58 1.53
C ILE A 90 13.28 -2.09 1.51
N GLU A 91 14.46 -1.73 1.00
CA GLU A 91 14.99 -0.37 1.11
C GLU A 91 14.12 0.66 0.37
N PHE A 92 13.67 0.35 -0.84
CA PHE A 92 12.82 1.22 -1.65
C PHE A 92 11.68 0.43 -2.28
N LEU A 93 10.45 0.95 -2.17
CA LEU A 93 9.28 0.34 -2.79
C LEU A 93 9.39 0.33 -4.32
N THR A 94 10.15 1.28 -4.86
CA THR A 94 10.36 1.42 -6.31
C THR A 94 11.13 0.25 -6.90
N LEU A 95 11.96 -0.46 -6.13
CA LEU A 95 12.73 -1.61 -6.64
C LEU A 95 11.81 -2.74 -7.16
N PRO A 96 10.95 -3.36 -6.33
CA PRO A 96 10.03 -4.39 -6.83
C PRO A 96 8.94 -3.82 -7.75
N ALA A 97 8.62 -2.54 -7.65
CA ALA A 97 7.60 -1.93 -8.49
C ALA A 97 8.08 -1.68 -9.93
N TYR A 98 9.38 -1.39 -10.13
CA TYR A 98 9.95 -1.09 -11.45
C TYR A 98 9.78 -2.25 -12.43
N ASP A 99 9.81 -3.49 -11.93
CA ASP A 99 9.57 -4.71 -12.71
C ASP A 99 8.14 -4.81 -13.27
N LEU A 100 7.20 -3.98 -12.80
CA LEU A 100 5.79 -3.98 -13.21
C LEU A 100 5.37 -2.75 -14.05
N ILE A 101 6.33 -1.89 -14.39
CA ILE A 101 6.14 -0.79 -15.35
C ILE A 101 6.61 -1.28 -16.72
N ASP A 102 5.75 -1.09 -17.72
CA ASP A 102 6.08 -1.30 -19.15
C ASP A 102 6.79 -0.09 -19.76
#